data_AF-A0AAD9YNL7-F1
#
_entry.id   AF-A0AAD9YNL7-F1
#
_cell.length_a   1.000
_cell.length_b   1.000
_cell.length_c   1.000
_cell.angle_alpha   90.00
_cell.angle_beta   90.00
_cell.angle_gamma   90.00
#
_symmetry.space_group_name_H-M   'P 1'
#
loop_
_entity.id
_entity.type
_entity.pdbx_description
1 polymer ?
#
loop_
_entity_poly.entity_id
_entity_poly.type
_entity_poly.pdbx_seq_one_letter_code
_entity_poly.pdbx_strand_id
1 'polypeptide(L)'
;MKTPTALVLIAGQALCTWALSGHLGTESSSSIAVARQAAIPNVDIPQSVEGIWDSLTENNNCLGCQGILLILRTLANFGDDIFVGALQKLCNAASSEDEDVCNGTLALEGPVIAASLRDLTLGSKTAQVFCTTLLGLCNYPEVEPYTVPMPPKTITSSLPTNVSSNGTMPAPFKIAHFSDIHIDPLYVTGSNANCSKPMCCRPYTPADEPSNNDFPAGPFGDHNCGAPLSLEKSMYAAIKALSPDFALFTGDIVDHAIWNTTVAQNSAEISMAYQHMSDAGLQIYGTVGNHEMSPANAIPPTHLGAGAQWLYDVVSEAWSRWTGSPAEAKSVGAYSVKTPRNGLRVISVSTNFWYTLNFWLYEDVQRDPSDHLKWLVGELDAAEKAGERVFLVGHMPMGTSDALHDGSNYFDQIVNRYKSTIVGLFFGHTHLDHFQISYSNYTHRTASNAVATSYIAPP
;
A
#
# COMPACT_ATOMS: atom_id res chain seq x y z
N MET A 1 22.07 -6.68 24.07
CA MET A 1 21.26 -7.92 24.10
C MET A 1 20.46 -7.92 22.81
N LYS A 2 20.71 -8.90 21.93
CA LYS A 2 20.17 -8.94 20.56
C LYS A 2 18.85 -9.74 20.58
N THR A 3 17.73 -9.08 20.38
CA THR A 3 16.42 -9.71 20.13
C THR A 3 16.40 -10.27 18.70
N PRO A 4 16.02 -11.54 18.46
CA PRO A 4 15.98 -12.10 17.11
C PRO A 4 14.62 -11.79 16.46
N THR A 5 14.72 -11.24 15.26
CA THR A 5 13.71 -10.36 14.63
C THR A 5 12.72 -11.09 13.71
N ALA A 6 12.84 -12.39 13.45
CA ALA A 6 12.09 -13.02 12.34
C ALA A 6 10.56 -13.16 12.55
N LEU A 7 10.07 -13.28 13.79
CA LEU A 7 8.62 -13.43 14.04
C LEU A 7 7.94 -12.12 14.48
N VAL A 8 8.71 -11.20 15.09
CA VAL A 8 8.31 -9.79 15.19
C VAL A 8 8.08 -9.22 13.78
N LEU A 9 8.59 -9.84 12.71
CA LEU A 9 8.27 -9.46 11.35
C LEU A 9 6.88 -9.93 10.86
N ILE A 10 6.48 -11.18 11.10
CA ILE A 10 5.14 -11.67 10.68
C ILE A 10 4.02 -11.12 11.59
N ALA A 11 4.29 -10.97 12.88
CA ALA A 11 3.31 -10.51 13.87
C ALA A 11 3.45 -9.01 14.22
N GLY A 12 4.57 -8.36 13.90
CA GLY A 12 4.88 -6.99 14.30
C GLY A 12 5.58 -6.11 13.24
N GLN A 13 5.80 -6.55 11.99
CA GLN A 13 6.07 -5.63 10.87
C GLN A 13 4.83 -5.36 10.01
N ALA A 14 3.74 -6.06 10.26
CA ALA A 14 2.40 -5.56 9.95
C ALA A 14 1.97 -4.41 10.89
N LEU A 15 2.78 -4.07 11.90
CA LEU A 15 2.56 -3.00 12.87
C LEU A 15 3.81 -2.10 12.91
N CYS A 16 3.75 -0.92 12.28
CA CYS A 16 4.72 0.17 12.44
C CYS A 16 6.21 -0.11 12.08
N THR A 17 6.51 -0.05 10.79
CA THR A 17 7.63 0.80 10.31
C THR A 17 7.07 1.49 9.07
N TRP A 18 6.56 2.73 9.15
CA TRP A 18 7.35 3.96 9.07
C TRP A 18 6.72 5.13 9.85
N ALA A 19 7.19 5.38 11.06
CA ALA A 19 7.32 6.71 11.63
C ALA A 19 8.46 6.62 12.65
N LEU A 20 9.47 7.50 12.54
CA LEU A 20 10.70 7.53 13.37
C LEU A 20 11.81 6.53 12.99
N SER A 21 12.49 6.77 11.86
CA SER A 21 13.95 6.67 11.75
C SER A 21 14.43 7.15 10.38
N GLY A 22 14.65 8.45 10.24
CA GLY A 22 15.46 8.99 9.16
C GLY A 22 16.93 8.63 9.40
N HIS A 23 17.39 7.53 8.83
CA HIS A 23 18.77 7.28 8.40
C HIS A 23 18.84 5.86 7.84
N LEU A 24 19.23 5.71 6.58
CA LEU A 24 20.38 4.87 6.22
C LEU A 24 20.79 5.17 4.77
N GLY A 25 22.08 5.42 4.63
CA GLY A 25 22.72 5.90 3.43
C GLY A 25 22.70 4.92 2.27
N THR A 26 22.78 5.50 1.10
CA THR A 26 23.19 4.85 -0.14
C THR A 26 24.56 4.20 0.04
N GLU A 27 24.69 2.90 -0.24
CA GLU A 27 25.96 2.39 -0.77
C GLU A 27 25.78 1.15 -1.65
N SER A 28 26.72 1.03 -2.58
CA SER A 28 26.62 0.36 -3.87
C SER A 28 26.94 -1.13 -3.86
N SER A 29 26.35 -1.81 -4.86
CA SER A 29 26.75 -3.07 -5.53
C SER A 29 28.09 -3.72 -5.17
N SER A 30 28.06 -5.03 -4.92
CA SER A 30 29.06 -5.96 -5.48
C SER A 30 28.46 -7.34 -5.74
N SER A 31 28.88 -7.94 -6.85
CA SER A 31 28.46 -9.22 -7.41
C SER A 31 28.93 -10.41 -6.59
N ILE A 32 28.03 -11.35 -6.26
CA ILE A 32 28.38 -12.67 -5.68
C ILE A 32 27.76 -13.77 -6.56
N ALA A 33 28.60 -14.75 -6.88
CA ALA A 33 28.32 -15.87 -7.77
C ALA A 33 27.16 -16.77 -7.28
N VAL A 34 26.34 -17.22 -8.23
CA VAL A 34 25.24 -18.17 -8.03
C VAL A 34 25.81 -19.53 -7.59
N ALA A 35 25.60 -19.90 -6.33
CA ALA A 35 25.80 -21.27 -5.85
C ALA A 35 24.55 -22.11 -6.19
N ARG A 36 24.76 -23.30 -6.75
CA ARG A 36 23.69 -24.27 -7.05
C ARG A 36 22.94 -24.66 -5.77
N GLN A 37 21.61 -24.62 -5.81
CA GLN A 37 20.72 -25.16 -4.77
C GLN A 37 21.08 -26.62 -4.46
N ALA A 38 21.51 -26.88 -3.24
CA ALA A 38 21.60 -28.23 -2.68
C ALA A 38 20.24 -28.67 -2.16
N ALA A 39 19.98 -29.98 -2.19
CA ALA A 39 18.74 -30.58 -1.69
C ALA A 39 18.50 -30.22 -0.22
N ILE A 40 17.26 -29.85 0.11
CA ILE A 40 16.81 -29.51 1.46
C ILE A 40 16.88 -30.79 2.32
N PRO A 41 17.64 -30.82 3.43
CA PRO A 41 17.65 -31.97 4.34
C PRO A 41 16.30 -32.08 5.07
N ASN A 42 15.94 -33.29 5.52
CA ASN A 42 14.78 -33.51 6.39
C ASN A 42 14.92 -32.63 7.65
N VAL A 43 14.08 -31.59 7.75
CA VAL A 43 13.95 -30.77 8.95
C VAL A 43 12.89 -31.45 9.83
N ASP A 44 13.27 -31.85 11.04
CA ASP A 44 12.32 -32.32 12.04
C ASP A 44 11.31 -31.19 12.34
N ILE A 45 10.04 -31.46 12.08
CA ILE A 45 8.96 -30.47 12.28
C ILE A 45 8.78 -30.27 13.79
N PRO A 46 9.01 -29.04 14.32
CA PRO A 46 8.83 -28.81 15.74
C PRO A 46 7.38 -29.04 16.16
N GLN A 47 7.18 -29.85 17.20
CA GLN A 47 5.85 -30.15 17.75
C GLN A 47 5.45 -29.24 18.93
N SER A 48 6.33 -28.31 19.33
CA SER A 48 6.11 -27.37 20.42
C SER A 48 6.32 -25.92 19.97
N VAL A 49 5.68 -24.98 20.68
CA VAL A 49 5.83 -23.54 20.47
C VAL A 49 7.30 -23.12 20.62
N GLU A 50 8.02 -23.70 21.58
CA GLU A 50 9.45 -23.48 21.80
C GLU A 50 10.29 -23.90 20.58
N GLY A 51 10.02 -25.08 20.00
CA GLY A 51 10.79 -25.53 18.84
C GLY A 51 10.50 -24.73 17.56
N ILE A 52 9.29 -24.16 17.42
CA ILE A 52 8.99 -23.20 16.34
C ILE A 52 9.80 -21.92 16.56
N TRP A 53 9.83 -21.41 17.80
CA TRP A 53 10.60 -20.23 18.18
C TRP A 53 12.11 -20.40 17.95
N ASP A 54 12.69 -21.53 18.32
CA ASP A 54 14.12 -21.80 18.12
C ASP A 54 14.48 -21.82 16.63
N SER A 55 13.66 -22.47 15.79
CA SER A 55 13.85 -22.50 14.34
C SER A 55 13.87 -21.10 13.71
N LEU A 56 13.02 -20.20 14.23
CA LEU A 56 12.87 -18.81 13.79
C LEU A 56 14.06 -17.91 14.21
N THR A 57 14.65 -18.17 15.36
CA THR A 57 15.67 -17.29 15.96
C THR A 57 17.09 -17.68 15.57
N GLU A 58 17.33 -18.96 15.27
CA GLU A 58 18.67 -19.47 14.94
C GLU A 58 19.01 -19.39 13.45
N ASN A 59 18.01 -19.33 12.55
CA ASN A 59 18.23 -19.39 11.11
C ASN A 59 17.97 -18.05 10.38
N ASN A 60 18.90 -17.10 10.54
CA ASN A 60 18.80 -15.75 9.99
C ASN A 60 19.24 -15.59 8.51
N ASN A 61 19.00 -16.61 7.68
CA ASN A 61 19.39 -16.60 6.27
C ASN A 61 18.30 -17.20 5.38
N CYS A 62 18.52 -17.15 4.05
CA CYS A 62 17.50 -17.55 3.09
C CYS A 62 17.12 -19.03 3.20
N LEU A 63 18.08 -19.92 3.52
CA LEU A 63 17.80 -21.35 3.76
C LEU A 63 16.94 -21.52 5.03
N GLY A 64 17.27 -20.76 6.07
CA GLY A 64 16.48 -20.66 7.30
C GLY A 64 15.03 -20.30 7.03
N CYS A 65 14.82 -19.28 6.19
CA CYS A 65 13.49 -18.88 5.78
C CYS A 65 12.70 -20.01 5.11
N GLN A 66 13.34 -20.83 4.26
CA GLN A 66 12.66 -21.98 3.67
C GLN A 66 12.24 -23.02 4.71
N GLY A 67 13.01 -23.20 5.78
CA GLY A 67 12.62 -24.01 6.94
C GLY A 67 11.42 -23.44 7.69
N ILE A 68 11.40 -22.11 7.89
CA ILE A 68 10.28 -21.39 8.50
C ILE A 68 9.01 -21.56 7.65
N LEU A 69 9.11 -21.36 6.34
CA LEU A 69 7.99 -21.56 5.40
C LEU A 69 7.45 -22.98 5.43
N LEU A 70 8.31 -24.01 5.58
CA LEU A 70 7.87 -25.39 5.74
C LEU A 70 6.99 -25.54 6.98
N ILE A 71 7.42 -25.01 8.13
CA ILE A 71 6.66 -25.06 9.38
C ILE A 71 5.31 -24.34 9.23
N LEU A 72 5.33 -23.11 8.74
CA LEU A 72 4.12 -22.30 8.56
C LEU A 72 3.14 -22.94 7.57
N ARG A 73 3.64 -23.46 6.44
CA ARG A 73 2.85 -24.22 5.48
C ARG A 73 2.25 -25.47 6.10
N THR A 74 3.00 -26.21 6.92
CA THR A 74 2.48 -27.38 7.62
C THR A 74 1.33 -27.00 8.56
N LEU A 75 1.48 -25.94 9.35
CA LEU A 75 0.41 -25.42 10.22
C LEU A 75 -0.82 -25.01 9.41
N ALA A 76 -0.64 -24.29 8.29
CA ALA A 76 -1.73 -23.85 7.43
C ALA A 76 -2.52 -25.02 6.81
N ASN A 77 -1.83 -26.13 6.52
CA ASN A 77 -2.44 -27.37 6.03
C ASN A 77 -3.22 -28.15 7.10
N PHE A 78 -2.93 -27.92 8.39
CA PHE A 78 -3.72 -28.49 9.48
C PHE A 78 -5.03 -27.72 9.74
N GLY A 79 -5.13 -26.47 9.27
CA GLY A 79 -6.34 -25.65 9.33
C GLY A 79 -6.06 -24.23 9.84
N ASP A 80 -6.91 -23.27 9.48
CA ASP A 80 -6.77 -21.86 9.86
C ASP A 80 -6.74 -21.68 11.39
N ASP A 81 -7.63 -22.36 12.14
CA ASP A 81 -7.67 -22.26 13.60
C ASP A 81 -6.34 -22.70 14.27
N ILE A 82 -5.70 -23.74 13.74
CA ILE A 82 -4.41 -24.24 14.25
C ILE A 82 -3.30 -23.25 13.90
N PHE A 83 -3.30 -22.74 12.67
CA PHE A 83 -2.33 -21.76 12.21
C PHE A 83 -2.40 -20.46 13.02
N VAL A 84 -3.59 -19.85 13.08
CA VAL A 84 -3.86 -18.62 13.83
C VAL A 84 -3.54 -18.82 15.31
N GLY A 85 -4.05 -19.88 15.93
CA GLY A 85 -3.82 -20.15 17.35
C GLY A 85 -2.35 -20.39 17.71
N ALA A 86 -1.55 -20.96 16.81
CA ALA A 86 -0.11 -21.10 17.02
C ALA A 86 0.60 -19.75 16.96
N LEU A 87 0.28 -18.92 15.97
CA LEU A 87 0.87 -17.58 15.85
C LEU A 87 0.47 -16.66 17.00
N GLN A 88 -0.78 -16.74 17.48
CA GLN A 88 -1.26 -15.94 18.61
C GLN A 88 -0.47 -16.27 19.88
N LYS A 89 -0.27 -17.57 20.16
CA LYS A 89 0.55 -18.01 21.29
C LYS A 89 1.99 -17.51 21.19
N LEU A 90 2.57 -17.54 19.98
CA LEU A 90 3.92 -17.04 19.76
C LEU A 90 4.01 -15.52 19.96
N CYS A 91 3.06 -14.75 19.43
CA CYS A 91 2.98 -13.30 19.60
C CYS A 91 2.87 -12.93 21.09
N ASN A 92 1.95 -13.56 21.81
CA ASN A 92 1.74 -13.32 23.24
C ASN A 92 2.97 -13.74 24.07
N ALA A 93 3.62 -14.85 23.72
CA ALA A 93 4.84 -15.32 24.41
C ALA A 93 6.04 -14.40 24.16
N ALA A 94 6.13 -13.75 22.99
CA ALA A 94 7.16 -12.78 22.69
C ALA A 94 7.01 -11.48 23.50
N SER A 95 5.81 -11.20 24.01
CA SER A 95 5.46 -9.94 24.69
C SER A 95 5.85 -8.71 23.85
N SER A 96 5.76 -8.82 22.52
CA SER A 96 6.08 -7.75 21.58
C SER A 96 4.96 -6.73 21.46
N GLU A 97 3.72 -7.18 21.67
CA GLU A 97 2.50 -6.39 21.57
C GLU A 97 1.52 -6.80 22.67
N ASP A 98 0.51 -5.96 22.91
CA ASP A 98 -0.58 -6.30 23.83
C ASP A 98 -1.42 -7.48 23.30
N GLU A 99 -1.98 -8.28 24.21
CA GLU A 99 -2.65 -9.54 23.87
C GLU A 99 -3.82 -9.38 22.87
N ASP A 100 -4.62 -8.32 23.00
CA ASP A 100 -5.71 -7.98 22.09
C ASP A 100 -5.21 -7.57 20.70
N VAL A 101 -4.06 -6.89 20.61
CA VAL A 101 -3.41 -6.53 19.34
C VAL A 101 -2.91 -7.80 18.65
N CYS A 102 -2.15 -8.63 19.36
CA CYS A 102 -1.69 -9.93 18.87
C CYS A 102 -2.85 -10.80 18.38
N ASN A 103 -3.88 -10.96 19.21
CA ASN A 103 -4.99 -11.84 18.93
C ASN A 103 -5.86 -11.30 17.78
N GLY A 104 -6.17 -10.00 17.79
CA GLY A 104 -7.00 -9.35 16.77
C GLY A 104 -6.36 -9.37 15.38
N THR A 105 -5.10 -8.94 15.28
CA THR A 105 -4.36 -8.93 14.00
C THR A 105 -4.30 -10.33 13.39
N LEU A 106 -3.93 -11.34 14.18
CA LEU A 106 -3.78 -12.71 13.67
C LEU A 106 -5.13 -13.38 13.38
N ALA A 107 -6.20 -13.00 14.07
CA ALA A 107 -7.55 -13.47 13.76
C ALA A 107 -8.04 -12.94 12.39
N LEU A 108 -7.65 -11.71 12.03
CA LEU A 108 -8.03 -11.09 10.76
C LEU A 108 -7.10 -11.52 9.61
N GLU A 109 -5.79 -11.35 9.76
CA GLU A 109 -4.80 -11.56 8.68
C GLU A 109 -4.37 -13.03 8.55
N GLY A 110 -4.38 -13.79 9.64
CA GLY A 110 -3.86 -15.15 9.69
C GLY A 110 -4.48 -16.11 8.66
N PRO A 111 -5.81 -16.09 8.42
CA PRO A 111 -6.43 -16.89 7.36
C PRO A 111 -5.92 -16.56 5.95
N VAL A 112 -5.66 -15.28 5.66
CA VAL A 112 -5.13 -14.83 4.36
C VAL A 112 -3.69 -15.33 4.18
N ILE A 113 -2.86 -15.19 5.23
CA ILE A 113 -1.49 -15.71 5.25
C ILE A 113 -1.51 -17.23 5.07
N ALA A 114 -2.37 -17.94 5.80
CA ALA A 114 -2.50 -19.39 5.71
C ALA A 114 -2.87 -19.85 4.30
N ALA A 115 -3.83 -19.18 3.64
CA ALA A 115 -4.19 -19.44 2.25
C ALA A 115 -2.98 -19.32 1.31
N SER A 116 -2.24 -18.21 1.41
CA SER A 116 -1.03 -17.98 0.60
C SER A 116 0.08 -19.01 0.77
N LEU A 117 0.12 -19.70 1.92
CA LEU A 117 1.17 -20.66 2.26
C LEU A 117 0.85 -22.10 1.84
N ARG A 118 -0.43 -22.49 1.73
CA ARG A 118 -0.84 -23.89 1.50
C ARG A 118 -0.24 -24.48 0.23
N ASP A 119 -0.35 -23.72 -0.85
CA ASP A 119 0.13 -24.11 -2.18
C ASP A 119 1.51 -23.54 -2.51
N LEU A 120 2.14 -22.83 -1.57
CA LEU A 120 3.47 -22.28 -1.73
C LEU A 120 4.51 -23.39 -1.95
N THR A 121 5.18 -23.34 -3.10
CA THR A 121 6.28 -24.25 -3.41
C THR A 121 7.58 -23.72 -2.77
N LEU A 122 8.18 -24.48 -1.86
CA LEU A 122 9.45 -24.13 -1.24
C LEU A 122 10.56 -24.03 -2.29
N GLY A 123 11.45 -23.06 -2.12
CA GLY A 123 12.54 -22.75 -3.07
C GLY A 123 12.08 -22.09 -4.37
N SER A 124 10.78 -21.87 -4.57
CA SER A 124 10.25 -21.10 -5.71
C SER A 124 10.62 -19.62 -5.61
N LYS A 125 10.48 -18.88 -6.73
CA LYS A 125 10.61 -17.42 -6.74
C LYS A 125 9.63 -16.79 -5.74
N THR A 126 8.37 -17.23 -5.69
CA THR A 126 7.37 -16.73 -4.74
C THR A 126 7.82 -16.91 -3.30
N ALA A 127 8.33 -18.10 -2.93
CA ALA A 127 8.86 -18.35 -1.59
C ALA A 127 10.05 -17.43 -1.28
N GLN A 128 10.93 -17.18 -2.25
CA GLN A 128 12.04 -16.24 -2.08
C GLN A 128 11.55 -14.79 -1.93
N VAL A 129 10.54 -14.35 -2.70
CA VAL A 129 9.93 -13.03 -2.56
C VAL A 129 9.29 -12.91 -1.18
N PHE A 130 8.51 -13.89 -0.73
CA PHE A 130 7.92 -13.92 0.63
C PHE A 130 9.01 -13.76 1.69
N CYS A 131 10.06 -14.58 1.61
CA CYS A 131 11.21 -14.51 2.53
C CYS A 131 11.96 -13.17 2.51
N THR A 132 12.02 -12.52 1.35
CA THR A 132 12.70 -11.23 1.20
C THR A 132 11.85 -10.11 1.76
N THR A 133 10.57 -10.07 1.36
CA THR A 133 9.65 -8.95 1.61
C THR A 133 9.06 -8.98 3.01
N LEU A 134 8.73 -10.16 3.54
CA LEU A 134 8.06 -10.29 4.84
C LEU A 134 8.99 -10.70 5.97
N LEU A 135 10.16 -11.29 5.67
CA LEU A 135 11.10 -11.75 6.70
C LEU A 135 12.49 -11.10 6.61
N GLY A 136 12.81 -10.42 5.49
CA GLY A 136 14.13 -9.82 5.29
C GLY A 136 15.29 -10.82 5.29
N LEU A 137 15.02 -12.11 5.04
CA LEU A 137 16.00 -13.20 5.17
C LEU A 137 16.64 -13.64 3.85
N CYS A 138 16.08 -13.21 2.71
CA CYS A 138 16.61 -13.50 1.37
C CYS A 138 16.96 -12.20 0.63
N ASN A 139 17.81 -12.33 -0.39
CA ASN A 139 17.98 -11.26 -1.38
C ASN A 139 16.79 -11.25 -2.34
N TYR A 140 16.46 -10.07 -2.85
CA TYR A 140 15.49 -9.92 -3.93
C TYR A 140 15.86 -10.80 -5.12
N PRO A 141 14.92 -11.63 -5.62
CA PRO A 141 15.16 -12.35 -6.86
C PRO A 141 15.21 -11.36 -8.03
N GLU A 142 15.86 -11.78 -9.11
CA GLU A 142 15.83 -11.05 -10.37
C GLU A 142 14.40 -10.88 -10.88
N VAL A 143 14.14 -9.74 -11.53
CA VAL A 143 12.84 -9.45 -12.15
C VAL A 143 12.54 -10.53 -13.19
N GLU A 144 11.32 -11.05 -13.19
CA GLU A 144 10.93 -12.02 -14.21
C GLU A 144 10.91 -11.33 -15.58
N PRO A 145 11.61 -11.86 -16.60
CA PRO A 145 11.61 -11.24 -17.92
C PRO A 145 10.21 -11.23 -18.52
N TYR A 146 9.62 -10.04 -18.63
CA TYR A 146 8.32 -9.82 -19.24
C TYR A 146 8.28 -8.44 -19.90
N THR A 147 7.82 -8.41 -21.14
CA THR A 147 7.57 -7.18 -21.89
C THR A 147 6.07 -6.93 -21.90
N VAL A 148 5.63 -5.84 -21.27
CA VAL A 148 4.20 -5.49 -21.23
C VAL A 148 3.70 -5.26 -22.67
N PRO A 149 2.67 -5.98 -23.13
CA PRO A 149 2.10 -5.77 -24.46
C PRO A 149 1.49 -4.37 -24.57
N MET A 150 2.08 -3.52 -25.42
CA MET A 150 1.63 -2.15 -25.61
C MET A 150 1.45 -1.85 -27.11
N PRO A 151 0.38 -1.14 -27.50
CA PRO A 151 0.23 -0.69 -28.88
C PRO A 151 1.43 0.15 -29.35
N PRO A 152 1.81 0.05 -30.64
CA PRO A 152 2.88 0.86 -31.21
C PRO A 152 2.62 2.35 -30.99
N LYS A 153 3.69 3.13 -30.81
CA LYS A 153 3.56 4.59 -30.67
C LYS A 153 3.01 5.19 -31.96
N THR A 154 1.75 5.62 -31.93
CA THR A 154 1.03 6.12 -33.11
C THR A 154 1.35 7.59 -33.42
N ILE A 155 1.80 8.37 -32.41
CA ILE A 155 2.05 9.81 -32.55
C ILE A 155 3.43 10.16 -31.98
N THR A 156 4.27 10.81 -32.79
CA THR A 156 5.42 11.58 -32.29
C THR A 156 4.90 12.89 -31.68
N SER A 157 4.16 12.80 -30.57
CA SER A 157 3.72 13.99 -29.84
C SER A 157 4.98 14.59 -29.22
N SER A 158 5.56 15.62 -29.85
CA SER A 158 6.43 16.53 -29.13
C SER A 158 5.62 17.12 -27.97
N LEU A 159 6.22 17.22 -26.79
CA LEU A 159 5.68 18.06 -25.73
C LEU A 159 5.49 19.45 -26.35
N PRO A 160 4.28 20.04 -26.33
CA PRO A 160 4.10 21.41 -26.76
C PRO A 160 5.02 22.25 -25.89
N THR A 161 6.05 22.84 -26.50
CA THR A 161 6.77 23.94 -25.88
C THR A 161 5.78 25.09 -25.81
N ASN A 162 5.03 25.16 -24.70
CA ASN A 162 4.24 26.33 -24.35
C ASN A 162 5.18 27.48 -23.99
N VAL A 163 5.99 27.93 -24.96
CA VAL A 163 6.56 29.26 -24.94
C VAL A 163 5.44 30.15 -25.45
N SER A 164 4.67 30.75 -24.54
CA SER A 164 3.71 31.77 -24.94
C SER A 164 4.48 32.84 -25.72
N SER A 165 4.15 33.02 -27.00
CA SER A 165 4.80 34.00 -27.87
C SER A 165 4.63 35.46 -27.40
N ASN A 166 3.75 35.69 -26.41
CA ASN A 166 3.40 37.01 -25.87
C ASN A 166 3.89 37.30 -24.44
N GLY A 167 4.71 36.45 -23.82
CA GLY A 167 5.31 36.71 -22.51
C GLY A 167 4.35 36.73 -21.30
N THR A 168 3.03 36.61 -21.50
CA THR A 168 2.04 36.41 -20.44
C THR A 168 1.77 34.93 -20.23
N MET A 169 2.21 34.40 -19.08
CA MET A 169 1.86 33.05 -18.64
C MET A 169 0.34 32.92 -18.47
N PRO A 170 -0.29 31.84 -18.95
CA PRO A 170 -1.70 31.56 -18.64
C PRO A 170 -1.92 31.50 -17.13
N ALA A 171 -3.15 31.78 -16.68
CA ALA A 171 -3.53 31.58 -15.29
C ALA A 171 -3.21 30.12 -14.87
N PRO A 172 -2.51 29.92 -13.74
CA PRO A 172 -2.10 28.59 -13.32
C PRO A 172 -3.33 27.76 -12.95
N PHE A 173 -3.34 26.53 -13.44
CA PHE A 173 -4.28 25.50 -13.02
C PHE A 173 -3.86 24.98 -11.63
N LYS A 174 -4.77 24.93 -10.67
CA LYS A 174 -4.46 24.60 -9.27
C LYS A 174 -5.20 23.33 -8.86
N ILE A 175 -4.46 22.36 -8.36
CA ILE A 175 -5.03 21.17 -7.73
C ILE A 175 -4.56 21.11 -6.27
N ALA A 176 -5.40 20.54 -5.40
CA ALA A 176 -4.94 20.07 -4.10
C ALA A 176 -4.62 18.57 -4.20
N HIS A 177 -3.60 18.11 -3.50
CA HIS A 177 -3.30 16.69 -3.34
C HIS A 177 -3.08 16.46 -1.84
N PHE A 178 -3.87 15.55 -1.29
CA PHE A 178 -3.77 15.09 0.09
C PHE A 178 -3.98 13.57 0.12
N SER A 179 -3.57 12.92 1.20
CA SER A 179 -3.52 11.46 1.30
C SER A 179 -3.54 11.03 2.75
N ASP A 180 -3.73 9.73 3.01
CA ASP A 180 -3.40 9.09 4.29
C ASP A 180 -4.07 9.79 5.50
N ILE A 181 -5.36 10.10 5.35
CA ILE A 181 -6.08 10.89 6.35
C ILE A 181 -6.26 10.11 7.66
N HIS A 182 -6.27 8.78 7.62
CA HIS A 182 -6.33 7.86 8.77
C HIS A 182 -7.19 8.37 9.93
N ILE A 183 -8.47 8.60 9.64
CA ILE A 183 -9.40 9.16 10.60
C ILE A 183 -9.68 8.12 11.68
N ASP A 184 -9.40 8.47 12.92
CA ASP A 184 -9.77 7.69 14.09
C ASP A 184 -11.12 8.18 14.62
N PRO A 185 -12.25 7.48 14.34
CA PRO A 185 -13.55 7.86 14.86
C PRO A 185 -13.68 7.68 16.38
N LEU A 186 -12.75 6.97 17.01
CA LEU A 186 -12.70 6.71 18.45
C LEU A 186 -11.67 7.59 19.18
N TYR A 187 -11.03 8.54 18.49
CA TYR A 187 -10.10 9.49 19.09
C TYR A 187 -10.80 10.32 20.18
N VAL A 188 -10.17 10.41 21.35
CA VAL A 188 -10.67 11.23 22.47
C VAL A 188 -9.61 12.26 22.88
N THR A 189 -9.93 13.54 22.75
CA THR A 189 -9.07 14.62 23.25
C THR A 189 -8.80 14.46 24.74
N GLY A 190 -7.53 14.55 25.12
CA GLY A 190 -7.06 14.37 26.49
C GLY A 190 -6.74 12.92 26.89
N SER A 191 -7.14 11.92 26.10
CA SER A 191 -6.72 10.54 26.33
C SER A 191 -5.21 10.38 26.17
N ASN A 192 -4.66 9.30 26.71
CA ASN A 192 -3.22 9.06 26.70
C ASN A 192 -2.68 8.86 25.28
N ALA A 193 -1.76 9.72 24.87
CA ALA A 193 -1.02 9.65 23.61
C ALA A 193 0.26 8.79 23.70
N ASN A 194 0.59 8.28 24.88
CA ASN A 194 1.76 7.42 25.12
C ASN A 194 1.31 6.15 25.87
N CYS A 195 0.67 5.26 25.13
CA CYS A 195 0.10 4.00 25.60
C CYS A 195 0.93 2.80 25.10
N SER A 196 0.55 1.57 25.48
CA SER A 196 1.22 0.34 25.02
C SER A 196 0.77 -0.14 23.64
N LYS A 197 -0.32 0.41 23.10
CA LYS A 197 -0.85 0.03 21.78
C LYS A 197 -0.03 0.64 20.64
N PRO A 198 -0.05 0.03 19.45
CA PRO A 198 0.53 0.63 18.24
C PRO A 198 -0.09 1.98 17.84
N MET A 199 -1.32 2.24 18.27
CA MET A 199 -2.01 3.51 18.06
C MET A 199 -2.73 3.92 19.35
N CYS A 200 -2.50 5.15 19.82
CA CYS A 200 -2.99 5.65 21.10
C CYS A 200 -4.13 6.67 20.93
N CYS A 201 -4.35 7.53 21.94
CA CYS A 201 -5.41 8.56 21.97
C CYS A 201 -6.85 8.01 22.03
N ARG A 202 -7.02 6.76 22.43
CA ARG A 202 -8.30 6.16 22.82
C ARG A 202 -8.27 5.76 24.29
N PRO A 203 -9.39 5.77 25.01
CA PRO A 203 -9.46 5.32 26.39
C PRO A 203 -9.51 3.78 26.48
N TYR A 204 -8.43 3.10 26.08
CA TYR A 204 -8.36 1.62 26.10
C TYR A 204 -8.44 1.06 27.52
N THR A 205 -7.78 1.72 28.48
CA THR A 205 -7.78 1.38 29.90
C THR A 205 -8.14 2.61 30.74
N PRO A 206 -8.47 2.45 32.03
CA PRO A 206 -8.66 3.59 32.93
C PRO A 206 -7.46 4.54 32.97
N ALA A 207 -6.23 4.05 32.76
CA ALA A 207 -5.03 4.88 32.72
C ALA A 207 -4.93 5.71 31.43
N ASP A 208 -5.69 5.37 30.39
CA ASP A 208 -5.73 6.12 29.13
C ASP A 208 -6.83 7.18 29.07
N GLU A 209 -7.68 7.23 30.11
CA GLU A 209 -8.76 8.20 30.21
C GLU A 209 -8.23 9.64 30.34
N PRO A 210 -8.98 10.64 29.82
CA PRO A 210 -8.64 12.03 30.03
C PRO A 210 -8.48 12.39 31.51
N SER A 211 -7.46 13.19 31.82
CA SER A 211 -7.09 13.59 33.19
C SER A 211 -6.54 12.48 34.10
N ASN A 212 -6.33 11.26 33.59
CA ASN A 212 -5.72 10.16 34.34
C ASN A 212 -4.37 9.70 33.76
N ASN A 213 -3.78 10.51 32.87
CA ASN A 213 -2.53 10.24 32.17
C ASN A 213 -1.64 11.49 32.13
N ASP A 214 -0.33 11.29 31.91
CA ASP A 214 0.67 12.36 31.84
C ASP A 214 0.88 12.91 30.42
N PHE A 215 0.27 12.28 29.40
CA PHE A 215 0.46 12.59 27.98
C PHE A 215 -0.88 12.83 27.27
N PRO A 216 -1.63 13.88 27.65
CA PRO A 216 -2.97 14.11 27.12
C PRO A 216 -2.94 14.53 25.65
N ALA A 217 -3.67 13.79 24.83
CA ALA A 217 -3.84 14.02 23.40
C ALA A 217 -4.46 15.39 23.09
N GLY A 218 -3.97 16.05 22.04
CA GLY A 218 -4.43 17.38 21.63
C GLY A 218 -5.85 17.40 21.02
N PRO A 219 -6.43 18.59 20.81
CA PRO A 219 -7.73 18.70 20.12
C PRO A 219 -7.66 18.44 18.61
N PHE A 220 -6.46 18.38 18.02
CA PHE A 220 -6.22 18.21 16.59
C PHE A 220 -5.25 17.05 16.29
N GLY A 221 -4.97 16.18 17.25
CA GLY A 221 -4.08 15.03 17.05
C GLY A 221 -2.90 15.01 18.01
N ASP A 222 -2.15 13.91 17.90
CA ASP A 222 -0.84 13.67 18.48
C ASP A 222 -0.05 12.74 17.54
N HIS A 223 1.27 12.66 17.66
CA HIS A 223 2.13 11.91 16.74
C HIS A 223 2.00 10.38 16.83
N ASN A 224 1.48 9.84 17.93
CA ASN A 224 1.32 8.39 18.14
C ASN A 224 -0.13 7.90 17.92
N CYS A 225 -0.95 8.67 17.20
CA CYS A 225 -2.39 8.48 17.15
C CYS A 225 -2.93 8.59 15.73
N GLY A 226 -4.12 8.03 15.49
CA GLY A 226 -4.90 8.34 14.30
C GLY A 226 -5.41 9.79 14.34
N ALA A 227 -5.84 10.30 13.19
CA ALA A 227 -6.27 11.68 13.06
C ALA A 227 -7.70 11.88 13.60
N PRO A 228 -7.95 12.87 14.46
CA PRO A 228 -9.32 13.19 14.85
C PRO A 228 -10.08 13.89 13.71
N LEU A 229 -11.40 13.73 13.71
CA LEU A 229 -12.31 14.43 12.79
C LEU A 229 -12.15 15.97 12.79
N SER A 230 -11.66 16.55 13.89
CA SER A 230 -11.35 17.99 13.98
C SER A 230 -10.20 18.39 13.05
N LEU A 231 -9.16 17.55 12.92
CA LEU A 231 -8.03 17.77 12.03
C LEU A 231 -8.49 17.69 10.57
N GLU A 232 -9.22 16.63 10.21
CA GLU A 232 -9.82 16.43 8.89
C GLU A 232 -10.60 17.66 8.41
N LYS A 233 -11.55 18.12 9.24
CA LYS A 233 -12.38 19.29 8.92
C LYS A 233 -11.56 20.58 8.78
N SER A 234 -10.52 20.74 9.60
CA SER A 234 -9.64 21.90 9.51
C SER A 234 -8.83 21.91 8.21
N MET A 235 -8.35 20.73 7.77
CA MET A 235 -7.65 20.55 6.50
C MET A 235 -8.56 20.88 5.32
N TYR A 236 -9.80 20.36 5.30
CA TYR A 236 -10.74 20.67 4.22
C TYR A 236 -11.09 22.16 4.13
N ALA A 237 -11.23 22.84 5.28
CA ALA A 237 -11.41 24.29 5.30
C ALA A 237 -10.21 25.04 4.69
N ALA A 238 -8.98 24.59 4.98
CA ALA A 238 -7.76 25.15 4.40
C ALA A 238 -7.67 24.90 2.88
N ILE A 239 -7.94 23.67 2.43
CA ILE A 239 -7.98 23.32 0.99
C ILE A 239 -9.00 24.20 0.26
N LYS A 240 -10.21 24.36 0.83
CA LYS A 240 -11.25 25.20 0.24
C LYS A 240 -10.81 26.65 0.11
N ALA A 241 -10.10 27.20 1.10
CA ALA A 241 -9.59 28.57 1.06
C ALA A 241 -8.57 28.79 -0.08
N LEU A 242 -7.84 27.76 -0.50
CA LEU A 242 -6.93 27.82 -1.66
C LEU A 242 -7.65 27.84 -3.01
N SER A 243 -8.94 27.48 -3.02
CA SER A 243 -9.81 27.42 -4.20
C SER A 243 -9.16 26.63 -5.35
N PRO A 244 -8.85 25.33 -5.16
CA PRO A 244 -8.36 24.48 -6.23
C PRO A 244 -9.47 24.18 -7.24
N ASP A 245 -9.10 23.89 -8.49
CA ASP A 245 -10.02 23.47 -9.54
C ASP A 245 -10.64 22.09 -9.22
N PHE A 246 -9.85 21.19 -8.63
CA PHE A 246 -10.29 19.94 -7.98
C PHE A 246 -9.19 19.45 -7.02
N ALA A 247 -9.46 18.38 -6.27
CA ALA A 247 -8.45 17.70 -5.45
C ALA A 247 -8.24 16.23 -5.87
N LEU A 248 -7.01 15.78 -5.70
CA LEU A 248 -6.62 14.37 -5.74
C LEU A 248 -6.55 13.87 -4.29
N PHE A 249 -7.16 12.71 -4.03
CA PHE A 249 -7.10 12.05 -2.73
C PHE A 249 -6.55 10.65 -2.90
N THR A 250 -5.37 10.38 -2.34
CA THR A 250 -4.65 9.12 -2.63
C THR A 250 -4.95 7.97 -1.67
N GLY A 251 -6.07 7.98 -0.94
CA GLY A 251 -6.55 6.82 -0.14
C GLY A 251 -6.08 6.83 1.31
N ASP A 252 -6.31 5.72 2.01
CA ASP A 252 -6.06 5.51 3.44
C ASP A 252 -6.91 6.39 4.37
N ILE A 253 -8.20 6.06 4.38
CA ILE A 253 -9.23 6.67 5.25
C ILE A 253 -9.23 6.04 6.64
N VAL A 254 -9.17 4.70 6.71
CA VAL A 254 -9.32 3.91 7.94
C VAL A 254 -8.03 3.99 8.76
N ASP A 255 -8.15 4.11 10.08
CA ASP A 255 -7.00 4.24 10.98
C ASP A 255 -6.12 2.97 11.10
N HIS A 256 -5.08 3.07 11.93
CA HIS A 256 -4.07 2.02 12.10
C HIS A 256 -4.42 0.94 13.13
N ALA A 257 -5.63 0.96 13.71
CA ALA A 257 -6.11 -0.11 14.60
C ALA A 257 -6.50 -1.38 13.82
N ILE A 258 -5.60 -1.89 12.99
CA ILE A 258 -5.83 -3.00 12.06
C ILE A 258 -6.30 -4.27 12.75
N TRP A 259 -5.95 -4.44 14.03
CA TRP A 259 -6.35 -5.57 14.87
C TRP A 259 -7.85 -5.57 15.22
N ASN A 260 -8.56 -4.47 14.96
CA ASN A 260 -9.95 -4.28 15.34
C ASN A 260 -10.73 -3.54 14.24
N THR A 261 -10.69 -4.08 13.02
CA THR A 261 -11.49 -3.59 11.88
C THR A 261 -12.62 -4.56 11.51
N THR A 262 -13.67 -4.04 10.87
CA THR A 262 -14.73 -4.88 10.29
C THR A 262 -15.20 -4.28 8.96
N VAL A 263 -15.74 -5.12 8.08
CA VAL A 263 -16.36 -4.66 6.81
C VAL A 263 -17.40 -3.55 7.05
N ALA A 264 -18.24 -3.67 8.08
CA ALA A 264 -19.28 -2.69 8.38
C ALA A 264 -18.69 -1.35 8.84
N GLN A 265 -17.67 -1.38 9.70
CA GLN A 265 -16.98 -0.18 10.16
C GLN A 265 -16.26 0.52 9.01
N ASN A 266 -15.41 -0.19 8.27
CA ASN A 266 -14.66 0.39 7.14
C ASN A 266 -15.61 0.97 6.08
N SER A 267 -16.70 0.25 5.76
CA SER A 267 -17.72 0.76 4.81
C SER A 267 -18.32 2.10 5.27
N ALA A 268 -18.60 2.24 6.58
CA ALA A 268 -19.13 3.45 7.16
C ALA A 268 -18.10 4.59 7.15
N GLU A 269 -16.86 4.32 7.56
CA GLU A 269 -15.78 5.30 7.58
C GLU A 269 -15.48 5.85 6.17
N ILE A 270 -15.36 4.96 5.18
CA ILE A 270 -15.16 5.34 3.77
C ILE A 270 -16.31 6.23 3.29
N SER A 271 -17.55 5.80 3.52
CA SER A 271 -18.74 6.57 3.11
C SER A 271 -18.79 7.95 3.79
N MET A 272 -18.48 8.02 5.08
CA MET A 272 -18.48 9.26 5.86
C MET A 272 -17.38 10.21 5.41
N ALA A 273 -16.15 9.73 5.18
CA ALA A 273 -15.04 10.57 4.73
C ALA A 273 -15.34 11.22 3.36
N TYR A 274 -15.80 10.43 2.38
CA TYR A 274 -16.20 10.99 1.08
C TYR A 274 -17.41 11.94 1.20
N GLN A 275 -18.33 11.68 2.12
CA GLN A 275 -19.42 12.62 2.40
C GLN A 275 -18.91 13.93 3.02
N HIS A 276 -17.96 13.90 3.97
CA HIS A 276 -17.34 15.09 4.53
C HIS A 276 -16.59 15.91 3.47
N MET A 277 -15.85 15.25 2.58
CA MET A 277 -15.20 15.91 1.44
C MET A 277 -16.23 16.61 0.53
N SER A 278 -17.35 15.92 0.26
CA SER A 278 -18.47 16.47 -0.52
C SER A 278 -19.13 17.66 0.18
N ASP A 279 -19.37 17.59 1.49
CA ASP A 279 -19.98 18.66 2.30
C ASP A 279 -19.05 19.87 2.41
N ALA A 280 -17.74 19.66 2.42
CA ALA A 280 -16.76 20.73 2.29
C ALA A 280 -16.81 21.43 0.92
N GLY A 281 -17.46 20.83 -0.07
CA GLY A 281 -17.58 21.34 -1.44
C GLY A 281 -16.37 21.03 -2.31
N LEU A 282 -15.63 19.98 -1.99
CA LEU A 282 -14.48 19.55 -2.76
C LEU A 282 -14.92 18.60 -3.89
N GLN A 283 -14.35 18.78 -5.08
CA GLN A 283 -14.41 17.79 -6.15
C GLN A 283 -13.21 16.87 -6.03
N ILE A 284 -13.45 15.59 -5.71
CA ILE A 284 -12.38 14.64 -5.42
C ILE A 284 -12.24 13.62 -6.55
N TYR A 285 -11.00 13.38 -6.96
CA TYR A 285 -10.60 12.19 -7.68
C TYR A 285 -9.77 11.31 -6.73
N GLY A 286 -10.43 10.29 -6.16
CA GLY A 286 -9.88 9.39 -5.17
C GLY A 286 -9.25 8.13 -5.77
N THR A 287 -8.46 7.40 -4.98
CA THR A 287 -8.04 6.01 -5.23
C THR A 287 -8.24 5.16 -3.96
N VAL A 288 -8.17 3.84 -4.09
CA VAL A 288 -8.18 2.91 -2.95
C VAL A 288 -6.76 2.80 -2.38
N GLY A 289 -6.60 3.02 -1.08
CA GLY A 289 -5.39 2.72 -0.31
C GLY A 289 -5.40 1.31 0.27
N ASN A 290 -4.41 0.97 1.09
CA ASN A 290 -4.30 -0.38 1.65
C ASN A 290 -5.12 -0.54 2.95
N HIS A 291 -5.43 0.54 3.67
CA HIS A 291 -6.24 0.49 4.90
C HIS A 291 -7.76 0.40 4.66
N GLU A 292 -8.25 0.68 3.45
CA GLU A 292 -9.70 0.58 3.18
C GLU A 292 -10.27 -0.83 3.37
N MET A 293 -9.47 -1.87 3.11
CA MET A 293 -9.90 -3.27 3.22
C MET A 293 -9.91 -3.75 4.68
N SER A 294 -10.79 -4.70 4.99
CA SER A 294 -10.77 -5.47 6.24
C SER A 294 -10.80 -6.96 5.88
N PRO A 295 -9.75 -7.74 6.20
CA PRO A 295 -8.49 -7.34 6.84
C PRO A 295 -7.67 -6.31 6.03
N ALA A 296 -6.78 -5.57 6.67
CA ALA A 296 -6.01 -4.52 6.02
C ALA A 296 -5.13 -5.11 4.91
N ASN A 297 -4.88 -4.36 3.84
CA ASN A 297 -4.05 -4.77 2.68
C ASN A 297 -4.61 -5.92 1.82
N ALA A 298 -5.52 -6.73 2.37
CA ALA A 298 -5.95 -8.02 1.84
C ALA A 298 -6.97 -7.91 0.68
N ILE A 299 -6.62 -7.19 -0.38
CA ILE A 299 -7.43 -7.03 -1.59
C ILE A 299 -7.13 -8.19 -2.56
N PRO A 300 -8.00 -9.21 -2.68
CA PRO A 300 -7.74 -10.35 -3.54
C PRO A 300 -7.79 -9.95 -5.02
N PRO A 301 -6.86 -10.46 -5.86
CA PRO A 301 -7.04 -10.47 -7.31
C PRO A 301 -8.36 -11.13 -7.71
N THR A 302 -8.97 -10.66 -8.79
CA THR A 302 -10.33 -11.09 -9.19
C THR A 302 -10.47 -12.58 -9.50
N HIS A 303 -9.37 -13.27 -9.85
CA HIS A 303 -9.37 -14.71 -10.09
C HIS A 303 -9.50 -15.53 -8.80
N LEU A 304 -9.11 -14.98 -7.64
CA LEU A 304 -9.30 -15.60 -6.32
C LEU A 304 -10.73 -15.40 -5.78
N GLY A 305 -11.50 -14.48 -6.37
CA GLY A 305 -12.91 -14.29 -6.09
C GLY A 305 -13.30 -12.82 -5.89
N ALA A 306 -14.48 -12.63 -5.31
CA ALA A 306 -15.12 -11.32 -5.16
C ALA A 306 -14.98 -10.75 -3.72
N GLY A 307 -13.92 -11.13 -2.99
CA GLY A 307 -13.75 -10.74 -1.58
C GLY A 307 -13.68 -9.22 -1.34
N ALA A 308 -13.20 -8.45 -2.32
CA ALA A 308 -13.16 -6.99 -2.27
C ALA A 308 -14.43 -6.30 -2.84
N GLN A 309 -15.47 -7.04 -3.25
CA GLN A 309 -16.62 -6.43 -3.92
C GLN A 309 -17.35 -5.41 -3.05
N TRP A 310 -17.48 -5.67 -1.75
CA TRP A 310 -18.10 -4.72 -0.82
C TRP A 310 -17.36 -3.37 -0.82
N LEU A 311 -16.03 -3.40 -0.89
CA LEU A 311 -15.19 -2.21 -0.92
C LEU A 311 -15.40 -1.45 -2.22
N TYR A 312 -15.37 -2.17 -3.35
CA TYR A 312 -15.60 -1.59 -4.67
C TYR A 312 -17.00 -0.97 -4.80
N ASP A 313 -18.02 -1.60 -4.22
CA ASP A 313 -19.38 -1.06 -4.19
C ASP A 313 -19.42 0.27 -3.43
N VAL A 314 -18.83 0.33 -2.24
CA VAL A 314 -18.81 1.55 -1.40
C VAL A 314 -18.03 2.69 -2.07
N VAL A 315 -16.81 2.43 -2.56
CA VAL A 315 -15.99 3.50 -3.19
C VAL A 315 -16.57 3.96 -4.51
N SER A 316 -17.11 3.04 -5.34
CA SER A 316 -17.71 3.42 -6.63
C SER A 316 -18.99 4.25 -6.45
N GLU A 317 -19.81 3.93 -5.44
CA GLU A 317 -20.96 4.75 -5.05
C GLU A 317 -20.51 6.14 -4.60
N ALA A 318 -19.52 6.22 -3.71
CA ALA A 318 -18.99 7.48 -3.20
C ALA A 318 -18.44 8.39 -4.31
N TRP A 319 -17.62 7.83 -5.21
CA TRP A 319 -16.98 8.53 -6.32
C TRP A 319 -17.94 8.97 -7.42
N SER A 320 -19.10 8.31 -7.53
CA SER A 320 -19.99 8.46 -8.69
C SER A 320 -20.41 9.90 -8.97
N ARG A 321 -20.51 10.73 -7.92
CA ARG A 321 -20.82 12.16 -8.01
C ARG A 321 -19.78 12.98 -8.79
N TRP A 322 -18.52 12.54 -8.87
CA TRP A 322 -17.43 13.24 -9.57
C TRP A 322 -16.93 12.49 -10.80
N THR A 323 -17.09 11.16 -10.83
CA THR A 323 -16.56 10.29 -11.90
C THR A 323 -17.64 9.73 -12.82
N GLY A 324 -18.92 9.86 -12.45
CA GLY A 324 -20.03 9.20 -13.14
C GLY A 324 -20.21 7.77 -12.64
N SER A 325 -20.11 6.76 -13.51
CA SER A 325 -20.18 5.35 -13.08
C SER A 325 -19.31 4.46 -13.97
N PRO A 326 -17.99 4.68 -13.99
CA PRO A 326 -17.07 3.84 -14.75
C PRO A 326 -17.18 2.39 -14.23
N ALA A 327 -17.25 1.42 -15.14
CA ALA A 327 -17.48 0.03 -14.80
C ALA A 327 -16.35 -0.53 -13.92
N GLU A 328 -15.11 -0.07 -14.16
CA GLU A 328 -13.91 -0.53 -13.48
C GLU A 328 -13.87 -0.11 -12.01
N ALA A 329 -14.57 0.96 -11.63
CA ALA A 329 -14.64 1.37 -10.24
C ALA A 329 -15.37 0.30 -9.41
N LYS A 330 -16.37 -0.33 -10.02
CA LYS A 330 -17.15 -1.40 -9.39
C LYS A 330 -16.49 -2.79 -9.51
N SER A 331 -15.62 -3.00 -10.50
CA SER A 331 -15.00 -4.33 -10.70
C SER A 331 -13.64 -4.48 -10.01
N VAL A 332 -12.83 -3.42 -9.96
CA VAL A 332 -11.44 -3.48 -9.47
C VAL A 332 -11.00 -2.23 -8.69
N GLY A 333 -11.92 -1.33 -8.34
CA GLY A 333 -11.59 -0.11 -7.58
C GLY A 333 -10.72 0.88 -8.35
N ALA A 334 -10.85 0.93 -9.67
CA ALA A 334 -10.04 1.78 -10.55
C ALA A 334 -10.93 2.54 -11.54
N TYR A 335 -10.47 3.65 -12.10
CA TYR A 335 -11.24 4.35 -13.14
C TYR A 335 -10.39 5.26 -14.01
N SER A 336 -10.99 5.71 -15.11
CA SER A 336 -10.38 6.64 -16.06
C SER A 336 -11.45 7.63 -16.54
N VAL A 337 -11.31 8.91 -16.15
CA VAL A 337 -12.34 9.93 -16.40
C VAL A 337 -11.73 11.25 -16.84
N LYS A 338 -12.47 11.98 -17.68
CA LYS A 338 -12.10 13.34 -18.07
C LYS A 338 -12.40 14.30 -16.93
N THR A 339 -11.48 15.23 -16.69
CA THR A 339 -11.69 16.29 -15.71
C THR A 339 -12.46 17.46 -16.32
N PRO A 340 -12.96 18.43 -15.53
CA PRO A 340 -13.51 19.67 -16.06
C PRO A 340 -12.50 20.47 -16.92
N ARG A 341 -11.19 20.24 -16.75
CA ARG A 341 -10.16 20.84 -17.58
C ARG A 341 -10.09 20.11 -18.92
N ASN A 342 -10.39 20.83 -20.00
CA ASN A 342 -10.32 20.27 -21.35
C ASN A 342 -8.95 19.66 -21.66
N GLY A 343 -8.96 18.43 -22.19
CA GLY A 343 -7.74 17.70 -22.55
C GLY A 343 -6.98 17.09 -21.37
N LEU A 344 -7.53 17.10 -20.14
CA LEU A 344 -6.95 16.43 -18.98
C LEU A 344 -7.86 15.30 -18.50
N ARG A 345 -7.26 14.13 -18.28
CA ARG A 345 -7.86 12.91 -17.74
C ARG A 345 -7.17 12.54 -16.42
N VAL A 346 -7.95 12.04 -15.48
CA VAL A 346 -7.44 11.33 -14.30
C VAL A 346 -7.64 9.84 -14.50
N ILE A 347 -6.59 9.07 -14.30
CA ILE A 347 -6.64 7.61 -14.22
C ILE A 347 -6.27 7.23 -12.78
N SER A 348 -7.20 6.63 -12.06
CA SER A 348 -6.98 6.06 -10.73
C SER A 348 -6.65 4.58 -10.87
N VAL A 349 -5.46 4.18 -10.44
CA VAL A 349 -4.95 2.81 -10.51
C VAL A 349 -4.88 2.21 -9.11
N SER A 350 -5.44 1.01 -8.93
CA SER A 350 -5.25 0.25 -7.68
C SER A 350 -3.82 -0.30 -7.61
N THR A 351 -2.98 0.33 -6.79
CA THR A 351 -1.59 -0.10 -6.55
C THR A 351 -1.49 -1.29 -5.58
N ASN A 352 -2.60 -1.63 -4.92
CA ASN A 352 -2.71 -2.77 -4.01
C ASN A 352 -2.45 -4.12 -4.69
N PHE A 353 -2.60 -4.20 -6.01
CA PHE A 353 -2.26 -5.40 -6.79
C PHE A 353 -0.76 -5.63 -6.98
N TRP A 354 0.09 -4.74 -6.45
CA TRP A 354 1.54 -4.89 -6.43
C TRP A 354 2.15 -4.63 -5.06
N TYR A 355 1.33 -4.59 -4.00
CA TYR A 355 1.78 -4.29 -2.65
C TYR A 355 2.31 -5.54 -1.93
N THR A 356 3.49 -5.45 -1.31
CA THR A 356 4.13 -6.60 -0.63
C THR A 356 3.35 -7.14 0.56
N LEU A 357 2.54 -6.33 1.26
CA LEU A 357 1.70 -6.82 2.37
C LEU A 357 0.31 -7.30 1.91
N ASN A 358 0.01 -7.28 0.61
CA ASN A 358 -1.17 -7.96 0.09
C ASN A 358 -0.87 -9.45 -0.06
N PHE A 359 -1.10 -10.22 1.00
CA PHE A 359 -0.73 -11.64 1.07
C PHE A 359 -1.41 -12.52 0.00
N TRP A 360 -2.56 -12.10 -0.53
CA TRP A 360 -3.21 -12.79 -1.66
C TRP A 360 -2.32 -12.88 -2.90
N LEU A 361 -1.39 -11.95 -3.09
CA LEU A 361 -0.48 -11.94 -4.23
C LEU A 361 0.54 -13.08 -4.20
N TYR A 362 0.67 -13.78 -3.07
CA TYR A 362 1.59 -14.92 -2.91
C TYR A 362 0.91 -16.28 -3.09
N GLU A 363 -0.43 -16.33 -3.11
CA GLU A 363 -1.21 -17.56 -3.31
C GLU A 363 -1.12 -18.04 -4.77
N ASP A 364 -1.47 -17.17 -5.72
CA ASP A 364 -1.30 -17.38 -7.16
C ASP A 364 -0.66 -16.13 -7.78
N VAL A 365 0.67 -16.16 -7.94
CA VAL A 365 1.45 -15.02 -8.45
C VAL A 365 1.16 -14.82 -9.93
N GLN A 366 0.37 -13.81 -10.24
CA GLN A 366 0.13 -13.36 -11.60
C GLN A 366 1.07 -12.22 -11.99
N ARG A 367 1.54 -12.22 -13.25
CA ARG A 367 2.30 -11.08 -13.80
C ARG A 367 1.45 -9.82 -13.89
N ASP A 368 0.15 -9.99 -14.13
CA ASP A 368 -0.82 -8.91 -14.25
C ASP A 368 -2.09 -9.26 -13.46
N PRO A 369 -2.07 -9.13 -12.11
CA PRO A 369 -3.22 -9.46 -11.28
C PRO A 369 -4.44 -8.64 -11.72
N SER A 370 -5.56 -9.33 -11.96
CA SER A 370 -6.82 -8.72 -12.40
C SER A 370 -6.75 -8.00 -13.77
N ASP A 371 -5.81 -8.36 -14.66
CA ASP A 371 -5.61 -7.71 -15.97
C ASP A 371 -5.37 -6.18 -15.87
N HIS A 372 -4.81 -5.72 -14.74
CA HIS A 372 -4.77 -4.31 -14.37
C HIS A 372 -3.77 -3.47 -15.18
N LEU A 373 -2.59 -4.02 -15.51
CA LEU A 373 -1.64 -3.42 -16.43
C LEU A 373 -2.22 -3.34 -17.84
N LYS A 374 -2.87 -4.41 -18.31
CA LYS A 374 -3.55 -4.44 -19.61
C LYS A 374 -4.65 -3.38 -19.71
N TRP A 375 -5.46 -3.23 -18.65
CA TRP A 375 -6.46 -2.16 -18.57
C TRP A 375 -5.81 -0.78 -18.61
N LEU A 376 -4.79 -0.53 -17.79
CA LEU A 376 -4.07 0.75 -17.74
C LEU A 376 -3.46 1.13 -19.10
N VAL A 377 -2.86 0.17 -19.81
CA VAL A 377 -2.35 0.36 -21.17
C VAL A 377 -3.47 0.79 -22.13
N GLY A 378 -4.64 0.16 -22.04
CA GLY A 378 -5.80 0.52 -22.86
C GLY A 378 -6.25 1.96 -22.65
N GLU A 379 -6.34 2.40 -21.39
CA GLU A 379 -6.74 3.76 -21.03
C GLU A 379 -5.71 4.82 -21.45
N LEU A 380 -4.41 4.55 -21.25
CA LEU A 380 -3.33 5.45 -21.67
C LEU A 380 -3.21 5.55 -23.20
N ASP A 381 -3.42 4.45 -23.92
CA ASP A 381 -3.46 4.43 -25.38
C ASP A 381 -4.65 5.24 -25.92
N ALA A 382 -5.82 5.08 -25.31
CA ALA A 382 -7.00 5.88 -25.65
C ALA A 382 -6.77 7.38 -25.41
N ALA A 383 -6.16 7.74 -24.28
CA ALA A 383 -5.79 9.12 -23.98
C ALA A 383 -4.75 9.68 -24.98
N GLU A 384 -3.72 8.90 -25.32
CA GLU A 384 -2.70 9.29 -26.31
C GLU A 384 -3.33 9.57 -27.68
N LYS A 385 -4.22 8.69 -28.16
CA LYS A 385 -4.94 8.84 -29.43
C LYS A 385 -5.90 10.04 -29.44
N ALA A 386 -6.48 10.36 -28.29
CA ALA A 386 -7.35 11.52 -28.11
C ALA A 386 -6.58 12.84 -27.94
N GLY A 387 -5.24 12.81 -27.84
CA GLY A 387 -4.42 13.98 -27.55
C GLY A 387 -4.61 14.52 -26.13
N GLU A 388 -5.09 13.68 -25.21
CA GLU A 388 -5.31 14.02 -23.80
C GLU A 388 -4.00 13.90 -23.00
N ARG A 389 -3.92 14.64 -21.90
CA ARG A 389 -2.89 14.50 -20.86
C ARG A 389 -3.46 13.76 -19.66
N VAL A 390 -2.62 13.02 -18.96
CA VAL A 390 -3.04 12.14 -17.87
C VAL A 390 -2.34 12.53 -16.57
N PHE A 391 -3.13 12.72 -15.52
CA PHE A 391 -2.70 12.51 -14.14
C PHE A 391 -2.98 11.06 -13.77
N LEU A 392 -1.92 10.33 -13.42
CA LEU A 392 -2.02 8.96 -12.94
C LEU A 392 -1.98 8.98 -11.42
N VAL A 393 -3.00 8.45 -10.79
CA VAL A 393 -3.22 8.51 -9.35
C VAL A 393 -3.23 7.09 -8.81
N GLY A 394 -2.45 6.81 -7.79
CA GLY A 394 -2.45 5.55 -7.05
C GLY A 394 -2.20 5.82 -5.58
N HIS A 395 -2.29 4.80 -4.74
CA HIS A 395 -1.99 4.99 -3.31
C HIS A 395 -0.50 4.81 -3.06
N MET A 396 -0.01 3.58 -3.21
CA MET A 396 1.37 3.20 -2.95
C MET A 396 2.28 3.54 -4.15
N PRO A 397 3.37 4.28 -3.96
CA PRO A 397 4.30 4.64 -5.03
C PRO A 397 5.17 3.44 -5.46
N MET A 398 5.18 3.16 -6.76
CA MET A 398 5.78 1.96 -7.35
C MET A 398 7.32 1.85 -7.26
N GLY A 399 8.02 2.95 -6.94
CA GLY A 399 9.48 2.97 -6.79
C GLY A 399 10.00 2.72 -5.36
N THR A 400 9.21 2.07 -4.51
CA THR A 400 9.54 1.76 -3.10
C THR A 400 9.76 0.25 -2.89
N SER A 401 10.29 -0.12 -1.72
CA SER A 401 10.40 -1.53 -1.26
C SER A 401 9.05 -2.20 -1.05
N ASP A 402 7.98 -1.41 -0.97
CA ASP A 402 6.62 -1.85 -0.72
C ASP A 402 5.95 -2.34 -2.00
N ALA A 403 6.51 -2.03 -3.16
CA ALA A 403 6.10 -2.60 -4.43
C ALA A 403 6.85 -3.91 -4.71
N LEU A 404 6.11 -4.94 -5.13
CA LEU A 404 6.69 -6.14 -5.73
C LEU A 404 7.54 -5.74 -6.94
N HIS A 405 8.81 -6.18 -6.97
CA HIS A 405 9.79 -5.79 -7.99
C HIS A 405 9.33 -6.04 -9.43
N ASP A 406 8.66 -7.17 -9.68
CA ASP A 406 8.10 -7.50 -11.00
C ASP A 406 7.04 -6.46 -11.40
N GLY A 407 6.08 -6.18 -10.51
CA GLY A 407 5.03 -5.18 -10.72
C GLY A 407 5.58 -3.77 -10.93
N SER A 408 6.55 -3.36 -10.10
CA SER A 408 7.29 -2.09 -10.25
C SER A 408 7.95 -1.97 -11.62
N ASN A 409 8.65 -3.02 -12.06
CA ASN A 409 9.29 -3.04 -13.37
C ASN A 409 8.28 -2.92 -14.52
N TYR A 410 7.21 -3.71 -14.47
CA TYR A 410 6.20 -3.73 -15.54
C TYR A 410 5.45 -2.40 -15.62
N PHE A 411 5.14 -1.79 -14.47
CA PHE A 411 4.56 -0.45 -14.41
C PHE A 411 5.50 0.61 -15.00
N ASP A 412 6.80 0.57 -14.69
CA ASP A 412 7.77 1.53 -15.24
C ASP A 412 7.93 1.41 -16.78
N GLN A 413 7.74 0.21 -17.36
CA GLN A 413 7.66 0.05 -18.82
C GLN A 413 6.51 0.85 -19.43
N ILE A 414 5.34 0.84 -18.77
CA ILE A 414 4.14 1.60 -19.19
C ILE A 414 4.41 3.11 -19.07
N VAL A 415 4.95 3.56 -17.93
CA VAL A 415 5.31 4.97 -17.71
C VAL A 415 6.27 5.46 -18.79
N ASN A 416 7.30 4.67 -19.12
CA ASN A 416 8.26 4.99 -20.16
C ASN A 416 7.63 5.08 -21.57
N ARG A 417 6.71 4.18 -21.91
CA ARG A 417 6.00 4.18 -23.20
C ARG A 417 5.09 5.41 -23.35
N TYR A 418 4.41 5.80 -22.27
CA TYR A 418 3.41 6.87 -22.25
C TYR A 418 3.91 8.18 -21.62
N LYS A 419 5.23 8.36 -21.47
CA LYS A 419 5.86 9.58 -20.89
C LYS A 419 5.49 10.91 -21.54
N SER A 420 4.99 10.90 -22.77
CA SER A 420 4.47 12.10 -23.44
C SER A 420 3.00 12.38 -23.12
N THR A 421 2.26 11.38 -22.62
CA THR A 421 0.83 11.43 -22.29
C THR A 421 0.63 11.66 -20.80
N ILE A 422 1.40 10.97 -19.95
CA ILE A 422 1.42 11.15 -18.51
C ILE A 422 2.17 12.45 -18.19
N VAL A 423 1.52 13.36 -17.47
CA VAL A 423 2.08 14.68 -17.10
C VAL A 423 2.29 14.84 -15.59
N GLY A 424 1.88 13.85 -14.80
CA GLY A 424 2.16 13.75 -13.37
C GLY A 424 1.67 12.41 -12.82
N LEU A 425 2.42 11.83 -11.89
CA LEU A 425 1.97 10.71 -11.09
C LEU A 425 1.83 11.16 -9.63
N PHE A 426 0.76 10.76 -8.96
CA PHE A 426 0.42 11.22 -7.61
C PHE A 426 0.11 10.03 -6.71
N PHE A 427 0.80 9.96 -5.58
CA PHE A 427 0.75 8.86 -4.61
C PHE A 427 0.78 9.39 -3.16
N GLY A 428 0.63 8.49 -2.19
CA GLY A 428 0.75 8.72 -0.74
C GLY A 428 1.51 7.59 -0.07
N HIS A 429 0.91 6.92 0.91
CA HIS A 429 1.34 5.67 1.56
C HIS A 429 2.58 5.78 2.47
N THR A 430 3.57 6.59 2.09
CA THR A 430 4.83 6.67 2.83
C THR A 430 4.77 7.63 4.02
N HIS A 431 3.73 8.46 4.08
CA HIS A 431 3.54 9.55 5.05
C HIS A 431 4.67 10.59 5.05
N LEU A 432 5.40 10.71 3.94
CA LEU A 432 6.54 11.62 3.80
C LEU A 432 6.37 12.53 2.58
N ASP A 433 6.86 13.77 2.70
CA ASP A 433 7.01 14.67 1.55
C ASP A 433 8.27 14.29 0.78
N HIS A 434 8.06 13.60 -0.35
CA HIS A 434 9.14 13.22 -1.26
C HIS A 434 8.62 12.93 -2.67
N PHE A 435 9.55 12.58 -3.57
CA PHE A 435 9.23 12.29 -4.97
C PHE A 435 10.12 11.19 -5.52
N GLN A 436 9.67 10.55 -6.61
CA GLN A 436 10.45 9.59 -7.38
C GLN A 436 10.62 10.07 -8.82
N ILE A 437 11.76 9.75 -9.43
CA ILE A 437 12.02 10.04 -10.84
C ILE A 437 12.14 8.73 -11.60
N SER A 438 11.27 8.53 -12.59
CA SER A 438 11.42 7.44 -13.56
C SER A 438 12.42 7.83 -14.64
N TYR A 439 13.23 6.87 -15.07
CA TYR A 439 14.26 7.08 -16.08
C TYR A 439 14.11 6.08 -17.23
N SER A 440 14.26 6.53 -18.48
CA SER A 440 14.28 5.60 -19.62
C SER A 440 15.55 4.77 -19.72
N ASN A 441 16.58 5.12 -18.94
CA ASN A 441 17.75 4.28 -18.74
C ASN A 441 18.23 4.44 -17.29
N TYR A 442 17.75 3.55 -16.42
CA TYR A 442 18.05 3.60 -14.99
C TYR A 442 19.55 3.50 -14.67
N THR A 443 20.35 2.85 -15.51
CA THR A 443 21.81 2.76 -15.29
C THR A 443 22.54 4.08 -15.55
N HIS A 444 21.90 5.05 -16.22
CA HIS A 444 22.48 6.33 -16.62
C HIS A 444 21.59 7.50 -16.20
N ARG A 445 21.31 7.67 -14.91
CA ARG A 445 20.39 8.71 -14.39
C ARG A 445 20.90 10.14 -14.65
N THR A 446 20.40 10.77 -15.70
CA THR A 446 20.70 12.14 -16.10
C THR A 446 19.41 12.95 -16.27
N ALA A 447 19.51 14.28 -16.35
CA ALA A 447 18.35 15.11 -16.66
C ALA A 447 17.74 14.77 -18.05
N SER A 448 18.55 14.32 -19.00
CA SER A 448 18.12 14.02 -20.38
C SER A 448 17.31 12.74 -20.53
N ASN A 449 17.37 11.82 -19.55
CA ASN A 449 16.60 10.58 -19.58
C ASN A 449 15.65 10.41 -18.38
N ALA A 450 15.49 11.43 -17.55
CA ALA A 450 14.35 11.53 -16.64
C ALA A 450 13.07 11.69 -17.48
N VAL A 451 12.07 10.83 -17.24
CA VAL A 451 10.86 10.75 -18.09
C VAL A 451 9.57 11.08 -17.38
N ALA A 452 9.52 10.93 -16.07
CA ALA A 452 8.34 11.24 -15.26
C ALA A 452 8.73 11.50 -13.81
N THR A 453 7.87 12.21 -13.09
CA THR A 453 7.96 12.45 -11.66
C THR A 453 6.71 11.93 -10.98
N SER A 454 6.92 11.12 -9.94
CA SER A 454 5.90 10.73 -8.98
C SER A 454 6.00 11.65 -7.79
N TYR A 455 4.92 12.35 -7.47
CA TYR A 455 4.78 13.16 -6.27
C TYR A 455 4.11 12.31 -5.19
N ILE A 456 4.74 12.23 -4.02
CA ILE A 456 4.24 11.46 -2.90
C ILE A 456 3.86 12.48 -1.82
N ALA A 457 2.56 12.58 -1.54
CA ALA A 457 2.06 13.53 -0.56
C ALA A 457 2.29 13.03 0.87
N PRO A 458 2.66 13.91 1.82
CA PRO A 458 2.53 13.63 3.24
C PRO A 458 1.05 13.60 3.66
N PRO A 459 0.75 13.15 4.90
CA PRO A 459 -0.60 13.12 5.47
C PRO A 459 -1.22 14.51 5.63
#